data_AF-A0A0F9BMV0-F1
#
_entry.id   AF-A0A0F9BMV0-F1
#
_cell.length_a   1.000
_cell.length_b   1.000
_cell.length_c   1.000
_cell.angle_alpha   90.00
_cell.angle_beta   90.00
_cell.angle_gamma   90.00
#
_symmetry.space_group_name_H-M   'P 1'
#
loop_
_entity.id
_entity.type
_entity.pdbx_description
1 polymer ?
#
loop_
_entity_poly.entity_id
_entity_poly.type
_entity_poly.pdbx_seq_one_letter_code
_entity_poly.pdbx_strand_id
1 'polypeptide(L)'
;IPIPADFQTVMALEQSPYAVARQYKVPLWSDEHFRLMEGSFRLLGKVDNDWLNIPVVCYSEFGNRKDSPIRWKRTGEGGFELDFSRLGRYLDLATKHCGPPMVVNFVINHPSMPGRDAIPPLYISVEGASGKAALLEVTKLPAAQQRLLWRTLAAKLQAFMKARGLAKSMYWGYGWDGMSNPDLVELMRQFVPEVRWAKGCHGAGPDETFTAVSRMPKGGFMDDHEVVVQIRDWLEAYDYVCTYYGTGFDLPYLNTRLLIHGERPINRIRHVDLYYTAKFQLKLHSNRLAVVAETLFGNSDKTRVLGPVWTRAAQGDPDAMKYIVDHCQIDVEVLERVFNHLRGFINLSEKRIKLFGRSY
;
A
#
# COMPACT_ATOMS: atom_id res chain seq x y z
N ILE A 1 -7.74 -22.65 -12.70
CA ILE A 1 -7.31 -21.31 -12.19
C ILE A 1 -8.53 -20.71 -11.50
N PRO A 2 -8.41 -20.05 -10.34
CA PRO A 2 -9.51 -19.32 -9.70
C PRO A 2 -10.20 -18.35 -10.68
N ILE A 3 -11.43 -17.94 -10.36
CA ILE A 3 -12.02 -16.79 -11.09
C ILE A 3 -11.15 -15.55 -10.83
N PRO A 4 -11.09 -14.58 -11.75
CA PRO A 4 -10.26 -13.39 -11.59
C PRO A 4 -10.44 -12.73 -10.22
N ALA A 5 -11.68 -12.49 -9.78
CA ALA A 5 -12.03 -11.92 -8.46
C ALA A 5 -11.50 -12.67 -7.22
N ASP A 6 -10.94 -13.86 -7.42
CA ASP A 6 -10.31 -14.70 -6.39
C ASP A 6 -8.77 -14.71 -6.53
N PHE A 7 -8.20 -13.85 -7.38
CA PHE A 7 -6.76 -13.69 -7.52
C PHE A 7 -6.20 -13.02 -6.27
N GLN A 8 -5.03 -13.47 -5.83
CA GLN A 8 -4.34 -12.87 -4.68
C GLN A 8 -3.45 -11.70 -5.11
N THR A 9 -3.15 -11.61 -6.41
CA THR A 9 -2.32 -10.57 -6.97
C THR A 9 -3.19 -9.34 -7.17
N VAL A 10 -2.87 -8.26 -6.46
CA VAL A 10 -3.45 -6.95 -6.75
C VAL A 10 -2.95 -6.50 -8.11
N MET A 11 -3.88 -6.34 -9.06
CA MET A 11 -3.54 -5.96 -10.43
C MET A 11 -3.82 -4.48 -10.66
N ALA A 12 -2.77 -3.72 -10.95
CA ALA A 12 -2.84 -2.29 -11.24
C ALA A 12 -2.43 -1.99 -12.70
N LEU A 13 -3.31 -2.33 -13.65
CA LEU A 13 -3.12 -2.01 -15.07
C LEU A 13 -3.77 -0.67 -15.41
N GLU A 14 -2.95 0.35 -15.61
CA GLU A 14 -3.42 1.71 -15.85
C GLU A 14 -4.28 1.83 -17.11
N GLN A 15 -5.44 2.47 -16.99
CA GLN A 15 -6.35 2.69 -18.11
C GLN A 15 -6.13 4.07 -18.74
N SER A 16 -6.35 4.16 -20.05
CA SER A 16 -6.38 5.45 -20.75
C SER A 16 -7.65 5.61 -21.57
N PRO A 17 -8.74 6.14 -20.96
CA PRO A 17 -9.94 6.55 -21.69
C PRO A 17 -9.61 7.48 -22.86
N TYR A 18 -8.68 8.40 -22.63
CA TYR A 18 -8.25 9.39 -23.62
C TYR A 18 -7.62 8.76 -24.87
N ALA A 19 -6.82 7.69 -24.71
CA ALA A 19 -6.26 6.96 -25.84
C ALA A 19 -7.35 6.27 -26.66
N VAL A 20 -8.37 5.69 -26.01
CA VAL A 20 -9.52 5.06 -26.70
C VAL A 20 -10.26 6.09 -27.54
N ALA A 21 -10.68 7.22 -26.96
CA ALA A 21 -11.35 8.28 -27.71
C ALA A 21 -10.52 8.78 -28.89
N ARG A 22 -9.21 8.98 -28.69
CA ARG A 22 -8.30 9.45 -29.74
C ARG A 22 -8.14 8.44 -30.88
N GLN A 23 -7.96 7.16 -30.55
CA GLN A 23 -7.75 6.09 -31.52
C GLN A 23 -8.97 5.93 -32.43
N TYR A 24 -10.16 5.92 -31.83
CA TYR A 24 -11.42 5.73 -32.56
C TYR A 24 -12.05 7.04 -33.04
N LYS A 25 -11.44 8.19 -32.74
CA LYS A 25 -11.89 9.53 -33.15
C LYS A 25 -13.32 9.84 -32.69
N VAL A 26 -13.68 9.44 -31.48
CA VAL A 26 -15.02 9.65 -30.91
C VAL A 26 -14.99 10.75 -29.83
N PRO A 27 -16.08 11.49 -29.60
CA PRO A 27 -16.12 12.48 -28.54
C PRO A 27 -15.90 11.85 -27.16
N LEU A 28 -15.05 12.48 -26.34
CA LEU A 28 -14.80 12.04 -24.97
C LEU A 28 -16.13 11.93 -24.20
N TRP A 29 -16.27 10.82 -23.46
CA TRP A 29 -17.42 10.51 -22.60
C TRP A 29 -18.78 10.38 -23.30
N SER A 30 -18.79 10.30 -24.63
CA SER A 30 -20.00 9.93 -25.39
C SER A 30 -20.39 8.47 -25.14
N ASP A 31 -21.63 8.11 -25.49
CA ASP A 31 -22.09 6.73 -25.39
C ASP A 31 -21.24 5.77 -26.23
N GLU A 32 -20.84 6.21 -27.43
CA GLU A 32 -19.93 5.46 -28.29
C GLU A 32 -18.55 5.29 -27.63
N HIS A 33 -18.04 6.32 -26.96
CA HIS A 33 -16.78 6.20 -26.21
C HIS A 33 -16.88 5.19 -25.07
N PHE A 34 -17.97 5.19 -24.30
CA PHE A 34 -18.20 4.19 -23.25
C PHE A 34 -18.35 2.78 -23.82
N ARG A 35 -19.04 2.62 -24.95
CA ARG A 35 -19.16 1.35 -25.65
C ARG A 35 -17.80 0.80 -26.09
N LEU A 36 -16.90 1.66 -26.57
CA LEU A 36 -15.55 1.27 -26.96
C LEU A 36 -14.67 0.93 -25.74
N MET A 37 -14.77 1.69 -24.64
CA MET A 37 -14.06 1.41 -23.40
C MET A 37 -14.47 0.07 -22.77
N GLU A 38 -15.72 -0.35 -22.95
CA GLU A 38 -16.23 -1.63 -22.42
C GLU A 38 -15.40 -2.84 -22.89
N GLY A 39 -14.88 -2.79 -24.12
CA GLY A 39 -13.97 -3.81 -24.63
C GLY A 39 -12.71 -3.96 -23.77
N SER A 40 -12.11 -2.83 -23.37
CA SER A 40 -10.94 -2.80 -22.50
C SER A 40 -11.28 -3.29 -21.08
N PHE A 41 -12.39 -2.82 -20.49
CA PHE A 41 -12.81 -3.24 -19.16
C PHE A 41 -13.13 -4.73 -19.07
N ARG A 42 -13.70 -5.31 -20.13
CA ARG A 42 -13.91 -6.76 -20.21
C ARG A 42 -12.59 -7.54 -20.21
N LEU A 43 -11.51 -7.00 -20.78
CA LEU A 43 -10.18 -7.62 -20.73
C LEU A 43 -9.52 -7.42 -19.36
N LEU A 44 -9.63 -6.23 -18.78
CA LEU A 44 -9.16 -5.92 -17.44
C LEU A 44 -9.82 -6.82 -16.38
N GLY A 45 -11.11 -7.11 -16.52
CA GLY A 45 -11.83 -8.03 -15.64
C GLY A 45 -11.34 -9.48 -15.71
N LYS A 46 -10.68 -9.90 -16.81
CA LYS A 46 -10.09 -11.25 -16.90
C LYS A 46 -8.83 -11.40 -16.05
N VAL A 47 -8.23 -10.29 -15.65
CA VAL A 47 -7.02 -10.23 -14.83
C VAL A 47 -7.25 -9.53 -13.51
N ASP A 48 -8.52 -9.37 -13.11
CA ASP A 48 -8.92 -8.77 -11.84
C ASP A 48 -8.28 -7.41 -11.54
N ASN A 49 -8.37 -6.49 -12.50
CA ASN A 49 -7.80 -5.17 -12.29
C ASN A 49 -8.50 -4.42 -11.14
N ASP A 50 -7.76 -4.24 -10.05
CA ASP A 50 -8.20 -3.62 -8.80
C ASP A 50 -8.02 -2.10 -8.73
N TRP A 51 -7.31 -1.53 -9.70
CA TRP A 51 -6.84 -0.14 -9.62
C TRP A 51 -7.40 0.74 -10.72
N LEU A 52 -7.97 1.89 -10.36
CA LEU A 52 -8.39 2.94 -11.29
C LEU A 52 -7.67 4.25 -10.99
N ASN A 53 -7.10 4.88 -12.02
CA ASN A 53 -6.53 6.23 -11.91
C ASN A 53 -7.50 7.25 -12.53
N ILE A 54 -7.94 8.22 -11.72
CA ILE A 54 -8.92 9.24 -12.10
C ILE A 54 -8.24 10.61 -12.06
N PRO A 55 -7.88 11.19 -13.22
CA PRO A 55 -7.23 12.49 -13.25
C PRO A 55 -8.21 13.61 -12.90
N VAL A 56 -8.01 14.27 -11.75
CA VAL A 56 -8.79 15.45 -11.33
C VAL A 56 -8.14 16.73 -11.83
N VAL A 57 -6.80 16.81 -11.75
CA VAL A 57 -6.03 17.90 -12.35
C VAL A 57 -5.78 17.64 -13.84
N CYS A 58 -5.69 18.72 -14.60
CA CYS A 58 -5.32 18.74 -16.01
C CYS A 58 -3.83 18.44 -16.20
N TYR A 59 -3.48 17.99 -17.40
CA TYR A 59 -2.11 17.69 -17.84
C TYR A 59 -1.38 16.69 -16.96
N SER A 60 -2.12 15.77 -16.35
CA SER A 60 -1.51 14.62 -15.66
C SER A 60 -0.86 13.67 -16.67
N GLU A 61 -0.11 12.73 -16.13
CA GLU A 61 0.60 11.68 -16.86
C GLU A 61 -0.37 10.69 -17.53
N PHE A 62 -1.64 10.68 -17.11
CA PHE A 62 -2.70 9.82 -17.66
C PHE A 62 -3.32 10.33 -18.97
N GLY A 63 -2.70 11.33 -19.61
CA GLY A 63 -3.02 11.75 -20.97
C GLY A 63 -4.29 12.61 -21.12
N ASN A 64 -4.84 13.09 -20.00
CA ASN A 64 -6.12 13.82 -19.95
C ASN A 64 -6.09 15.25 -20.53
N ARG A 65 -4.89 15.84 -20.69
CA ARG A 65 -4.71 17.21 -21.19
C ARG A 65 -5.60 18.22 -20.45
N LYS A 66 -6.64 18.77 -21.08
CA LYS A 66 -7.52 19.79 -20.51
C LYS A 66 -8.85 19.23 -19.97
N ASP A 67 -9.02 17.91 -19.98
CA ASP A 67 -10.27 17.25 -19.59
C ASP A 67 -10.10 16.47 -18.28
N SER A 68 -11.21 16.22 -17.59
CA SER A 68 -11.28 15.38 -16.40
C SER A 68 -12.61 14.62 -16.36
N PRO A 69 -12.66 13.41 -15.77
CA PRO A 69 -13.91 12.72 -15.46
C PRO A 69 -14.77 13.48 -14.43
N ILE A 70 -14.19 14.43 -13.70
CA ILE A 70 -14.91 15.30 -12.76
C ILE A 70 -14.98 16.69 -13.36
N ARG A 71 -16.20 17.19 -13.59
CA ARG A 71 -16.41 18.56 -14.10
C ARG A 71 -16.66 19.53 -12.96
N TRP A 72 -16.02 20.69 -13.05
CA TRP A 72 -16.22 21.81 -12.15
C TRP A 72 -17.11 22.85 -12.84
N LYS A 73 -18.18 23.29 -12.19
CA LYS A 73 -19.07 24.35 -12.70
C LYS A 73 -19.00 25.55 -11.76
N ARG A 74 -18.77 26.75 -12.29
CA ARG A 74 -18.77 27.96 -11.45
C ARG A 74 -20.19 28.33 -11.04
N THR A 75 -20.39 28.61 -9.76
CA THR A 75 -21.69 29.04 -9.20
C THR A 75 -21.67 30.47 -8.62
N GLY A 76 -20.56 31.20 -8.79
CA GLY A 76 -20.37 32.57 -8.31
C GLY A 76 -18.89 32.91 -8.11
N GLU A 77 -18.60 33.97 -7.36
CA GLU A 77 -17.22 34.28 -6.95
C GLU A 77 -16.70 33.22 -5.97
N GLY A 78 -15.80 32.35 -6.46
CA GLY A 78 -15.13 31.32 -5.66
C GLY A 78 -15.95 30.05 -5.40
N GLY A 79 -17.22 30.01 -5.78
CA GLY A 79 -18.11 28.85 -5.66
C GLY A 79 -17.98 27.87 -6.82
N PHE A 80 -17.93 26.57 -6.50
CA PHE A 80 -17.92 25.50 -7.49
C PHE A 80 -18.94 24.41 -7.17
N GLU A 81 -19.66 23.97 -8.19
CA GLU A 81 -20.39 22.71 -8.20
C GLU A 81 -19.58 21.62 -8.91
N LEU A 82 -19.75 20.38 -8.45
CA LEU A 82 -19.09 19.21 -9.02
C LEU A 82 -20.11 18.32 -9.71
N ASP A 83 -19.80 17.96 -10.94
CA ASP A 83 -20.59 17.02 -11.72
C ASP A 83 -19.80 15.72 -11.89
N PHE A 84 -20.31 14.67 -11.25
CA PHE A 84 -19.76 13.33 -11.24
C PHE A 84 -20.44 12.38 -12.25
N SER A 85 -21.26 12.88 -13.18
CA SER A 85 -21.96 12.03 -14.15
C SER A 85 -21.01 11.14 -14.97
N ARG A 86 -19.90 11.71 -15.47
CA ARG A 86 -18.87 10.97 -16.22
C ARG A 86 -18.14 9.97 -15.32
N LEU A 87 -17.70 10.41 -14.14
CA LEU A 87 -17.08 9.54 -13.13
C LEU A 87 -17.98 8.37 -12.76
N GLY A 88 -19.27 8.62 -12.51
CA GLY A 88 -20.25 7.59 -12.16
C GLY A 88 -20.33 6.51 -13.22
N ARG A 89 -20.52 6.90 -14.49
CA ARG A 89 -20.54 5.95 -15.61
C ARG A 89 -19.23 5.16 -15.73
N TYR A 90 -18.10 5.79 -15.45
CA TYR A 90 -16.79 5.14 -15.49
C TYR A 90 -16.63 4.10 -14.37
N LEU A 91 -17.02 4.44 -13.14
CA LEU A 91 -17.03 3.51 -12.00
C LEU A 91 -18.04 2.37 -12.20
N ASP A 92 -19.21 2.66 -12.79
CA ASP A 92 -20.22 1.65 -13.13
C ASP A 92 -19.66 0.65 -14.15
N LEU A 93 -18.95 1.14 -15.17
CA LEU A 93 -18.30 0.29 -16.17
C LEU A 93 -17.19 -0.58 -15.54
N ALA A 94 -16.35 0.00 -14.69
CA ALA A 94 -15.32 -0.73 -13.98
C ALA A 94 -15.92 -1.81 -13.07
N THR A 95 -16.91 -1.44 -12.25
CA THR A 95 -17.56 -2.36 -11.29
C THR A 95 -18.28 -3.50 -12.00
N LYS A 96 -18.89 -3.22 -13.15
CA LYS A 96 -19.57 -4.24 -13.98
C LYS A 96 -18.64 -5.37 -14.43
N HIS A 97 -17.38 -5.06 -14.77
CA HIS A 97 -16.46 -6.03 -15.38
C HIS A 97 -15.35 -6.52 -14.44
N CYS A 98 -14.91 -5.70 -13.50
CA CYS A 98 -13.84 -6.01 -12.55
C CYS A 98 -14.34 -6.23 -11.12
N GLY A 99 -15.62 -5.98 -10.82
CA GLY A 99 -16.06 -5.87 -9.43
C GLY A 99 -15.62 -4.55 -8.77
N PRO A 100 -15.90 -4.36 -7.47
CA PRO A 100 -15.55 -3.14 -6.77
C PRO A 100 -14.01 -3.00 -6.69
N PRO A 101 -13.41 -1.96 -7.29
CA PRO A 101 -11.96 -1.81 -7.27
C PRO A 101 -11.44 -1.63 -5.84
N MET A 102 -10.28 -2.21 -5.53
CA MET A 102 -9.60 -1.94 -4.25
C MET A 102 -9.13 -0.49 -4.15
N VAL A 103 -8.71 0.10 -5.27
CA VAL A 103 -8.17 1.46 -5.32
C VAL A 103 -8.79 2.26 -6.47
N VAL A 104 -9.43 3.37 -6.12
CA VAL A 104 -9.85 4.45 -6.99
C VAL A 104 -9.07 5.68 -6.59
N ASN A 105 -8.02 5.91 -7.35
CA ASN A 105 -7.00 6.88 -7.04
C ASN A 105 -7.27 8.20 -7.78
N PHE A 106 -7.60 9.25 -7.03
CA PHE A 106 -7.92 10.57 -7.55
C PHE A 106 -6.66 11.43 -7.61
N VAL A 107 -6.18 11.66 -8.83
CA VAL A 107 -4.92 12.40 -9.09
C VAL A 107 -5.21 13.89 -8.97
N ILE A 108 -4.91 14.44 -7.80
CA ILE A 108 -5.12 15.85 -7.42
C ILE A 108 -3.83 16.68 -7.42
N ASN A 109 -2.70 16.06 -7.76
CA ASN A 109 -1.38 16.69 -7.81
C ASN A 109 -0.55 16.09 -8.94
N HIS A 110 0.50 16.80 -9.33
CA HIS A 110 1.59 16.23 -10.12
C HIS A 110 2.66 15.61 -9.19
N PRO A 111 3.41 14.60 -9.65
CA PRO A 111 4.57 14.11 -8.93
C PRO A 111 5.62 15.19 -8.74
N SER A 112 6.30 15.15 -7.60
CA SER A 112 7.62 15.76 -7.47
C SER A 112 8.65 14.75 -7.97
N MET A 113 9.62 15.19 -8.77
CA MET A 113 10.76 14.35 -9.15
C MET A 113 11.94 14.70 -8.25
N PRO A 114 12.74 13.71 -7.79
CA PRO A 114 13.95 14.00 -7.02
C PRO A 114 14.81 15.06 -7.74
N GLY A 115 15.16 16.15 -7.05
CA GLY A 115 15.89 17.29 -7.61
C GLY A 115 15.04 18.40 -8.25
N ARG A 116 13.71 18.40 -8.06
CA ARG A 116 12.83 19.53 -8.39
C ARG A 116 12.16 20.09 -7.13
N ASP A 117 12.59 21.27 -6.72
CA ASP A 117 12.08 21.93 -5.49
C ASP A 117 10.77 22.70 -5.72
N ALA A 118 10.42 23.01 -6.97
CA ALA A 118 9.24 23.82 -7.28
C ALA A 118 7.98 22.95 -7.45
N ILE A 119 6.93 23.27 -6.69
CA ILE A 119 5.59 22.70 -6.88
C ILE A 119 5.07 23.13 -8.27
N PRO A 120 4.78 22.19 -9.18
CA PRO A 120 4.27 22.55 -10.50
C PRO A 120 2.88 23.20 -10.42
N PRO A 121 2.55 24.13 -11.33
CA PRO A 121 1.22 24.72 -11.38
C PRO A 121 0.13 23.66 -11.52
N LEU A 122 -0.92 23.77 -10.71
CA LEU A 122 -2.07 22.87 -10.78
C LEU A 122 -3.19 23.52 -11.59
N TYR A 123 -3.65 22.82 -12.61
CA TYR A 123 -4.77 23.27 -13.44
C TYR A 123 -5.97 22.35 -13.27
N ILE A 124 -7.18 22.91 -13.22
CA ILE A 124 -8.43 22.15 -13.33
C ILE A 124 -9.25 22.65 -14.51
N SER A 125 -10.11 21.79 -15.05
CA SER A 125 -11.05 22.13 -16.11
C SER A 125 -12.36 22.61 -15.49
N VAL A 126 -12.72 23.85 -15.78
CA VAL A 126 -13.91 24.50 -15.23
C VAL A 126 -14.83 24.93 -16.37
N GLU A 127 -16.07 24.48 -16.31
CA GLU A 127 -17.14 24.93 -17.19
C GLU A 127 -17.57 26.35 -16.77
N GLY A 128 -17.37 27.30 -17.68
CA GLY A 128 -17.86 28.67 -17.50
C GLY A 128 -19.37 28.78 -17.72
N ALA A 129 -19.94 29.94 -17.41
CA ALA A 129 -21.38 30.20 -17.55
C ALA A 129 -21.91 30.00 -19.00
N SER A 130 -21.02 30.05 -20.00
CA SER A 130 -21.33 29.79 -21.41
C SER A 130 -21.28 28.31 -21.82
N GLY A 131 -21.07 27.38 -20.86
CA GLY A 131 -20.95 25.94 -21.10
C GLY A 131 -19.60 25.50 -21.70
N LYS A 132 -18.68 26.44 -21.94
CA LYS A 132 -17.33 26.13 -22.45
C LYS A 132 -16.36 25.85 -21.29
N ALA A 133 -15.56 24.80 -21.44
CA ALA A 133 -14.49 24.47 -20.51
C ALA A 133 -13.31 25.45 -20.66
N ALA A 134 -12.83 25.97 -19.53
CA ALA A 134 -11.66 26.81 -19.39
C ALA A 134 -10.72 26.23 -18.31
N LEU A 135 -9.43 26.53 -18.42
CA LEU A 135 -8.47 26.12 -17.39
C LEU A 135 -8.45 27.15 -16.26
N LEU A 136 -8.52 26.67 -15.02
CA LEU A 136 -8.24 27.44 -13.82
C LEU A 136 -6.91 26.99 -13.22
N GLU A 137 -5.98 27.93 -13.06
CA GLU A 137 -4.73 27.69 -12.34
C GLU A 137 -4.96 27.81 -10.83
N VAL A 138 -5.09 26.69 -10.14
CA VAL A 138 -5.42 26.60 -8.71
C VAL A 138 -4.32 27.23 -7.86
N THR A 139 -3.05 27.06 -8.25
CA THR A 139 -1.88 27.58 -7.52
C THR A 139 -1.81 29.11 -7.47
N LYS A 140 -2.51 29.82 -8.36
CA LYS A 140 -2.60 31.29 -8.36
C LYS A 140 -3.78 31.84 -7.58
N LEU A 141 -4.68 30.98 -7.11
CA LEU A 141 -5.81 31.42 -6.29
C LEU A 141 -5.33 31.87 -4.90
N PRO A 142 -6.01 32.82 -4.23
CA PRO A 142 -5.80 33.08 -2.81
C PRO A 142 -5.93 31.81 -1.97
N ALA A 143 -5.12 31.67 -0.93
CA ALA A 143 -5.08 30.46 -0.09
C ALA A 143 -6.45 30.05 0.46
N ALA A 144 -7.29 31.03 0.85
CA ALA A 144 -8.66 30.77 1.29
C ALA A 144 -9.54 30.14 0.20
N GLN A 145 -9.37 30.55 -1.05
CA GLN A 145 -10.10 29.97 -2.19
C GLN A 145 -9.57 28.59 -2.57
N GLN A 146 -8.24 28.37 -2.53
CA GLN A 146 -7.66 27.03 -2.70
C GLN A 146 -8.21 26.07 -1.63
N ARG A 147 -8.23 26.51 -0.37
CA ARG A 147 -8.77 25.75 0.76
C ARG A 147 -10.23 25.38 0.56
N LEU A 148 -11.06 26.33 0.13
CA LEU A 148 -12.48 26.10 -0.14
C LEU A 148 -12.69 25.11 -1.30
N LEU A 149 -11.90 25.25 -2.37
CA LEU A 149 -11.93 24.39 -3.54
C LEU A 149 -11.63 22.94 -3.16
N TRP A 150 -10.52 22.70 -2.46
CA TRP A 150 -10.11 21.36 -2.05
C TRP A 150 -11.05 20.75 -1.01
N ARG A 151 -11.55 21.54 -0.05
CA ARG A 151 -12.56 21.08 0.91
C ARG A 151 -13.84 20.64 0.21
N THR A 152 -14.28 21.39 -0.80
CA THR A 152 -15.49 21.08 -1.57
C THR A 152 -15.33 19.78 -2.34
N LEU A 153 -14.19 19.57 -3.00
CA LEU A 153 -13.85 18.30 -3.66
C LEU A 153 -13.84 17.15 -2.66
N ALA A 154 -13.06 17.27 -1.59
CA ALA A 154 -12.91 16.23 -0.57
C ALA A 154 -14.26 15.75 -0.04
N ALA A 155 -15.08 16.68 0.45
CA ALA A 155 -16.36 16.34 1.06
C ALA A 155 -17.36 15.74 0.06
N LYS A 156 -17.51 16.36 -1.13
CA LYS A 156 -18.49 15.89 -2.12
C LYS A 156 -18.07 14.56 -2.76
N LEU A 157 -16.78 14.37 -3.03
CA LEU A 157 -16.26 13.15 -3.62
C LEU A 157 -16.32 11.99 -2.63
N GLN A 158 -15.97 12.21 -1.36
CA GLN A 158 -16.11 11.19 -0.30
C GLN A 158 -17.58 10.77 -0.12
N ALA A 159 -18.52 11.72 -0.10
CA ALA A 159 -19.94 11.41 -0.07
C ALA A 159 -20.40 10.62 -1.30
N PHE A 160 -19.94 11.00 -2.50
CA PHE A 160 -20.24 10.30 -3.75
C PHE A 160 -19.73 8.86 -3.76
N MET A 161 -18.48 8.64 -3.34
CA MET A 161 -17.88 7.31 -3.23
C MET A 161 -18.57 6.46 -2.17
N LYS A 162 -18.94 7.04 -1.01
CA LYS A 162 -19.69 6.36 0.04
C LYS A 162 -21.07 5.91 -0.41
N ALA A 163 -21.81 6.76 -1.13
CA ALA A 163 -23.12 6.40 -1.69
C ALA A 163 -23.06 5.22 -2.67
N ARG A 164 -21.87 4.95 -3.23
CA ARG A 164 -21.61 3.83 -4.15
C ARG A 164 -20.96 2.61 -3.47
N GLY A 165 -20.79 2.63 -2.15
CA GLY A 165 -20.11 1.55 -1.42
C GLY A 165 -18.60 1.50 -1.61
N LEU A 166 -17.99 2.53 -2.22
CA LEU A 166 -16.57 2.59 -2.58
C LEU A 166 -15.76 3.51 -1.67
N ALA A 167 -16.27 3.87 -0.49
CA ALA A 167 -15.57 4.77 0.44
C ALA A 167 -14.17 4.26 0.83
N LYS A 168 -14.04 2.94 1.07
CA LYS A 168 -12.75 2.32 1.42
C LYS A 168 -11.79 2.22 0.24
N SER A 169 -12.31 2.34 -0.98
CA SER A 169 -11.52 2.31 -2.21
C SER A 169 -11.05 3.69 -2.63
N MET A 170 -11.40 4.76 -1.91
CA MET A 170 -11.02 6.12 -2.30
C MET A 170 -9.60 6.45 -1.84
N TYR A 171 -8.75 6.90 -2.76
CA TYR A 171 -7.37 7.31 -2.50
C TYR A 171 -7.05 8.65 -3.17
N TRP A 172 -6.09 9.39 -2.59
CA TRP A 172 -5.52 10.60 -3.16
C TRP A 172 -4.18 10.34 -3.85
N GLY A 173 -3.94 11.09 -4.93
CA GLY A 173 -2.63 11.29 -5.53
C GLY A 173 -2.31 10.38 -6.70
N TYR A 174 -1.05 10.35 -7.09
CA TYR A 174 -0.28 9.21 -7.62
C TYR A 174 1.15 9.76 -7.65
N GLY A 175 1.82 9.75 -6.48
CA GLY A 175 3.05 10.53 -6.26
C GLY A 175 4.23 10.15 -7.16
N TRP A 176 4.11 9.07 -7.94
CA TRP A 176 5.19 8.42 -8.67
C TRP A 176 6.40 8.19 -7.74
N ASP A 177 7.63 8.47 -8.19
CA ASP A 177 8.84 8.26 -7.40
C ASP A 177 9.02 9.23 -6.23
N GLY A 178 8.41 10.43 -6.29
CA GLY A 178 8.48 11.43 -5.22
C GLY A 178 7.25 11.47 -4.33
N MET A 179 7.30 12.36 -3.35
CA MET A 179 6.12 12.69 -2.55
C MET A 179 5.38 13.87 -3.17
N SER A 180 4.06 13.83 -3.10
CA SER A 180 3.16 14.94 -3.43
C SER A 180 3.51 16.22 -2.64
N ASN A 181 3.00 17.37 -3.09
CA ASN A 181 3.05 18.63 -2.33
C ASN A 181 2.62 18.40 -0.86
N PRO A 182 3.54 18.51 0.13
CA PRO A 182 3.24 18.19 1.53
C PRO A 182 2.11 19.04 2.12
N ASP A 183 2.01 20.31 1.73
CA ASP A 183 0.95 21.22 2.20
C ASP A 183 -0.42 20.74 1.72
N LEU A 184 -0.51 20.21 0.50
CA LEU A 184 -1.74 19.64 -0.02
C LEU A 184 -2.09 18.33 0.71
N VAL A 185 -1.10 17.49 1.03
CA VAL A 185 -1.32 16.27 1.82
C VAL A 185 -1.94 16.58 3.18
N GLU A 186 -1.32 17.51 3.91
CA GLU A 186 -1.81 17.94 5.22
C GLU A 186 -3.19 18.59 5.12
N LEU A 187 -3.43 19.39 4.08
CA LEU A 187 -4.72 20.01 3.85
C LEU A 187 -5.82 18.98 3.61
N MET A 188 -5.58 17.95 2.78
CA MET A 188 -6.56 16.91 2.52
C MET A 188 -6.81 16.04 3.76
N ARG A 189 -5.77 15.78 4.57
CA ARG A 189 -5.89 15.08 5.86
C ARG A 189 -6.82 15.80 6.83
N GLN A 190 -6.82 17.14 6.85
CA GLN A 190 -7.74 17.92 7.68
C GLN A 190 -9.20 17.80 7.25
N PHE A 191 -9.49 17.45 5.99
CA PHE A 191 -10.85 17.39 5.47
C PHE A 191 -11.48 16.00 5.54
N VAL A 192 -10.71 14.98 5.17
CA VAL A 192 -11.15 13.57 5.13
C VAL A 192 -9.99 12.67 5.57
N PRO A 193 -9.65 12.64 6.88
CA PRO A 193 -8.46 11.94 7.38
C PRO A 193 -8.47 10.42 7.14
N GLU A 194 -9.64 9.83 6.87
CA GLU A 194 -9.81 8.42 6.56
C GLU A 194 -9.40 8.05 5.13
N VAL A 195 -9.28 9.02 4.22
CA VAL A 195 -8.87 8.79 2.82
C VAL A 195 -7.35 8.70 2.74
N ARG A 196 -6.86 7.57 2.22
CA ARG A 196 -5.43 7.26 2.11
C ARG A 196 -4.81 7.88 0.86
N TRP A 197 -3.48 7.87 0.79
CA TRP A 197 -2.73 8.29 -0.40
C TRP A 197 -2.16 7.10 -1.14
N ALA A 198 -2.03 7.21 -2.46
CA ALA A 198 -1.41 6.21 -3.31
C ALA A 198 -0.16 6.76 -4.02
N LYS A 199 0.84 5.89 -4.15
CA LYS A 199 2.13 6.16 -4.79
C LYS A 199 2.56 4.92 -5.57
N GLY A 200 3.05 5.11 -6.80
CA GLY A 200 3.78 4.07 -7.53
C GLY A 200 5.24 4.46 -7.62
N CYS A 201 6.15 3.75 -6.94
CA CYS A 201 7.56 4.09 -6.92
C CYS A 201 8.46 2.92 -7.32
N HIS A 202 9.62 3.25 -7.87
CA HIS A 202 10.66 2.29 -8.23
C HIS A 202 11.54 1.89 -7.03
N GLY A 203 11.39 2.55 -5.87
CA GLY A 203 12.03 2.17 -4.60
C GLY A 203 11.10 1.35 -3.71
N ALA A 204 11.66 0.41 -2.94
CA ALA A 204 10.92 -0.27 -1.87
C ALA A 204 10.35 0.76 -0.88
N GLY A 205 9.26 0.41 -0.19
CA GLY A 205 8.73 1.20 0.93
C GLY A 205 9.85 1.54 1.92
N PRO A 206 9.67 2.58 2.74
CA PRO A 206 10.76 3.06 3.58
C PRO A 206 11.32 1.93 4.45
N ASP A 207 12.64 1.89 4.59
CA ASP A 207 13.36 1.18 5.67
C ASP A 207 12.98 1.85 7.01
N GLU A 208 11.72 1.77 7.39
CA GLU A 208 11.19 2.38 8.60
C GLU A 208 11.82 1.68 9.81
N THR A 209 12.81 2.36 10.40
CA THR A 209 13.35 1.99 11.71
C THR A 209 12.42 2.56 12.76
N PHE A 210 11.67 1.67 13.43
CA PHE A 210 10.83 2.04 14.56
C PHE A 210 11.70 2.35 15.78
N THR A 211 11.49 3.52 16.40
CA THR A 211 12.10 3.84 17.70
C THR A 211 11.02 3.76 18.77
N ALA A 212 11.18 2.84 19.71
CA ALA A 212 10.35 2.75 20.91
C ALA A 212 11.23 3.00 22.14
N VAL A 213 10.77 3.83 23.05
CA VAL A 213 11.55 4.20 24.24
C VAL A 213 11.11 3.29 25.38
N SER A 214 11.81 2.19 25.56
CA SER A 214 11.63 1.37 26.77
C SER A 214 12.07 2.17 28.00
N ARG A 215 11.10 2.50 28.86
CA ARG A 215 11.37 3.20 30.11
C ARG A 215 11.69 2.19 31.20
N MET A 216 12.66 2.51 32.05
CA MET A 216 12.90 1.80 33.31
C MET A 216 12.34 2.66 34.45
N PRO A 217 11.14 2.36 34.98
CA PRO A 217 10.64 3.03 36.18
C PRO A 217 11.60 2.80 37.37
N LYS A 218 11.70 3.77 38.29
CA LYS A 218 12.52 3.58 39.51
C LYS A 218 12.05 2.35 40.29
N GLY A 219 12.92 1.36 40.44
CA GLY A 219 12.62 0.10 41.14
C GLY A 219 11.73 -0.87 40.36
N GLY A 220 11.49 -0.63 39.06
CA GLY A 220 10.66 -1.47 38.20
C GLY A 220 11.44 -2.26 37.15
N PHE A 221 10.72 -3.08 36.39
CA PHE A 221 11.23 -3.79 35.21
C PHE A 221 11.16 -2.90 33.96
N MET A 222 11.88 -3.28 32.91
CA MET A 222 11.83 -2.61 31.60
C MET A 222 10.40 -2.65 31.05
N ASP A 223 9.86 -1.47 30.73
CA ASP A 223 8.59 -1.33 30.04
C ASP A 223 8.81 -1.49 28.53
N ASP A 224 8.39 -2.63 27.99
CA ASP A 224 8.42 -2.96 26.57
C ASP A 224 7.06 -2.80 25.88
N HIS A 225 6.05 -2.19 26.53
CA HIS A 225 4.68 -2.07 25.99
C HIS A 225 4.65 -1.49 24.58
N GLU A 226 5.29 -0.34 24.40
CA GLU A 226 5.35 0.36 23.10
C GLU A 226 6.00 -0.53 22.03
N VAL A 227 7.10 -1.21 22.36
CA VAL A 227 7.84 -2.07 21.43
C VAL A 227 6.96 -3.23 20.96
N VAL A 228 6.31 -3.93 21.88
CA VAL A 228 5.54 -5.15 21.54
C VAL A 228 4.25 -4.83 20.78
N VAL A 229 3.62 -3.68 21.05
CA VAL A 229 2.48 -3.18 20.27
C VAL A 229 2.89 -2.85 18.84
N GLN A 230 4.03 -2.15 18.66
CA GLN A 230 4.53 -1.83 17.32
C GLN A 230 4.91 -3.09 16.54
N ILE A 231 5.60 -4.06 17.16
CA ILE A 231 5.92 -5.33 16.50
C ILE A 231 4.65 -6.06 16.06
N ARG A 232 3.61 -6.15 16.92
CA ARG A 232 2.32 -6.77 16.58
C ARG A 232 1.71 -6.11 15.34
N ASP A 233 1.56 -4.79 15.37
CA ASP A 233 0.87 -4.05 14.32
C ASP A 233 1.67 -4.09 13.00
N TRP A 234 2.99 -4.12 13.09
CA TRP A 234 3.87 -4.28 11.93
C TRP A 234 3.76 -5.67 11.31
N LEU A 235 3.83 -6.74 12.12
CA LEU A 235 3.65 -8.11 11.63
C LEU A 235 2.27 -8.33 10.99
N GLU A 236 1.22 -7.70 11.52
CA GLU A 236 -0.14 -7.79 10.98
C GLU A 236 -0.35 -6.97 9.69
N ALA A 237 0.57 -6.07 9.36
CA ALA A 237 0.51 -5.28 8.13
C ALA A 237 0.98 -6.06 6.89
N TYR A 238 1.67 -7.19 7.07
CA TYR A 238 2.22 -8.00 5.98
C TYR A 238 1.32 -9.18 5.60
N ASP A 239 1.30 -9.50 4.31
CA ASP A 239 0.58 -10.66 3.79
C ASP A 239 1.15 -11.99 4.30
N TYR A 240 2.46 -12.04 4.51
CA TYR A 240 3.20 -13.18 5.02
C TYR A 240 4.31 -12.74 5.98
N VAL A 241 4.44 -13.48 7.09
CA VAL A 241 5.56 -13.36 8.01
C VAL A 241 6.40 -14.63 7.90
N CYS A 242 7.70 -14.48 7.64
CA CYS A 242 8.65 -15.59 7.60
C CYS A 242 9.50 -15.60 8.87
N THR A 243 9.67 -16.76 9.49
CA THR A 243 10.49 -16.94 10.70
C THR A 243 11.30 -18.22 10.63
N TYR A 244 12.24 -18.38 11.57
CA TYR A 244 12.89 -19.64 11.85
C TYR A 244 12.58 -20.09 13.28
N TYR A 245 11.65 -21.04 13.44
CA TYR A 245 11.11 -21.51 14.72
C TYR A 245 10.19 -20.51 15.46
N GLY A 246 9.65 -19.51 14.75
CA GLY A 246 8.75 -18.53 15.36
C GLY A 246 7.41 -19.07 15.80
N THR A 247 6.98 -20.22 15.26
CA THR A 247 5.74 -20.88 15.73
C THR A 247 5.90 -21.36 17.17
N GLY A 248 7.12 -21.82 17.52
CA GLY A 248 7.42 -22.41 18.82
C GLY A 248 7.93 -21.41 19.85
N PHE A 249 8.39 -20.23 19.43
CA PHE A 249 9.01 -19.26 20.33
C PHE A 249 8.52 -17.83 20.10
N ASP A 250 8.85 -17.21 18.97
CA ASP A 250 8.65 -15.77 18.76
C ASP A 250 7.19 -15.33 18.93
N LEU A 251 6.25 -16.00 18.25
CA LEU A 251 4.82 -15.64 18.31
C LEU A 251 4.22 -15.93 19.71
N PRO A 252 4.45 -17.10 20.35
CA PRO A 252 4.06 -17.30 21.75
C PRO A 252 4.66 -16.28 22.72
N TYR A 253 5.93 -15.93 22.55
CA TYR A 253 6.62 -14.95 23.40
C TYR A 253 5.99 -13.57 23.25
N LEU A 254 5.80 -13.09 22.02
CA LEU A 254 5.16 -11.81 21.75
C LEU A 254 3.74 -11.74 22.32
N ASN A 255 2.93 -12.78 22.11
CA ASN A 255 1.59 -12.87 22.69
C ASN A 255 1.60 -12.82 24.22
N THR A 256 2.58 -13.46 24.86
CA THR A 256 2.73 -13.41 26.32
C THR A 256 3.01 -11.98 26.78
N ARG A 257 3.91 -11.26 26.09
CA ARG A 257 4.22 -9.86 26.43
C ARG A 257 3.03 -8.93 26.20
N LEU A 258 2.30 -9.07 25.09
CA LEU A 258 1.08 -8.31 24.81
C LEU A 258 0.03 -8.50 25.93
N LEU A 259 -0.22 -9.75 26.33
CA LEU A 259 -1.19 -10.05 27.38
C LEU A 259 -0.78 -9.50 28.76
N ILE A 260 0.51 -9.50 29.09
CA ILE A 260 1.04 -8.86 30.33
C ILE A 260 0.67 -7.37 30.38
N HIS A 261 0.67 -6.70 29.23
CA HIS A 261 0.33 -5.28 29.11
C HIS A 261 -1.17 -5.00 28.93
N GLY A 262 -2.03 -6.02 28.98
CA GLY A 262 -3.46 -5.86 28.73
C GLY A 262 -3.81 -5.61 27.26
N GLU A 263 -2.87 -5.86 26.35
CA GLU A 263 -3.06 -5.75 24.91
C GLU A 263 -3.64 -7.03 24.31
N ARG A 264 -4.28 -6.90 23.14
CA ARG A 264 -4.75 -8.07 22.39
C ARG A 264 -3.55 -8.86 21.83
N PRO A 265 -3.65 -10.21 21.75
CA PRO A 265 -2.67 -11.02 21.04
C PRO A 265 -2.69 -10.72 19.53
N ILE A 266 -1.66 -11.22 18.83
CA ILE A 266 -1.56 -11.12 17.38
C ILE A 266 -2.74 -11.85 16.70
N ASN A 267 -3.29 -11.24 15.67
CA ASN A 267 -4.29 -11.85 14.80
C ASN A 267 -3.69 -13.05 14.04
N ARG A 268 -4.56 -13.84 13.41
CA ARG A 268 -4.11 -14.91 12.53
C ARG A 268 -3.41 -14.31 11.31
N ILE A 269 -2.09 -14.38 11.31
CA ILE A 269 -1.22 -14.03 10.18
C ILE A 269 -0.93 -15.26 9.33
N ARG A 270 -0.59 -15.06 8.05
CA ARG A 270 -0.01 -16.15 7.25
C ARG A 270 1.45 -16.26 7.60
N HIS A 271 1.81 -17.40 8.15
CA HIS A 271 3.10 -17.60 8.76
C HIS A 271 3.84 -18.72 8.05
N VAL A 272 5.06 -18.42 7.62
CA VAL A 272 6.00 -19.38 7.06
C VAL A 272 7.10 -19.62 8.07
N ASP A 273 7.13 -20.82 8.64
CA ASP A 273 8.18 -21.23 9.58
C ASP A 273 9.14 -22.21 8.92
N LEU A 274 10.32 -21.72 8.55
CA LEU A 274 11.31 -22.51 7.84
C LEU A 274 11.93 -23.61 8.67
N TYR A 275 11.85 -23.55 10.00
CA TYR A 275 12.30 -24.67 10.84
C TYR A 275 11.49 -25.93 10.50
N TYR A 276 10.16 -25.80 10.39
CA TYR A 276 9.30 -26.93 10.06
C TYR A 276 9.42 -27.33 8.59
N THR A 277 9.63 -26.36 7.68
CA THR A 277 9.96 -26.68 6.28
C THR A 277 11.22 -27.53 6.20
N ALA A 278 12.32 -27.11 6.84
CA ALA A 278 13.57 -27.89 6.88
C ALA A 278 13.38 -29.26 7.54
N LYS A 279 12.71 -29.29 8.70
CA LYS A 279 12.48 -30.52 9.48
C LYS A 279 11.69 -31.59 8.71
N PHE A 280 10.69 -31.18 7.92
CA PHE A 280 9.78 -32.12 7.26
C PHE A 280 10.11 -32.39 5.79
N GLN A 281 10.84 -31.48 5.13
CA GLN A 281 11.15 -31.60 3.69
C GLN A 281 12.60 -31.99 3.42
N LEU A 282 13.51 -31.84 4.40
CA LEU A 282 14.93 -32.14 4.25
C LEU A 282 15.38 -33.23 5.23
N LYS A 283 16.47 -33.93 4.87
CA LYS A 283 17.11 -34.94 5.72
C LYS A 283 18.47 -34.43 6.21
N LEU A 284 18.44 -33.60 7.25
CA LEU A 284 19.63 -32.99 7.84
C LEU A 284 19.97 -33.66 9.18
N HIS A 285 21.23 -33.57 9.60
CA HIS A 285 21.66 -34.02 10.92
C HIS A 285 21.18 -33.08 12.05
N SER A 286 20.85 -31.83 11.71
CA SER A 286 20.26 -30.83 12.61
C SER A 286 19.45 -29.83 11.80
N ASN A 287 18.35 -29.34 12.38
CA ASN A 287 17.47 -28.34 11.78
C ASN A 287 17.73 -26.93 12.32
N ARG A 288 18.94 -26.64 12.83
CA ARG A 288 19.32 -25.27 13.20
C ARG A 288 19.58 -24.46 11.94
N LEU A 289 19.17 -23.18 11.92
CA LEU A 289 19.35 -22.31 10.75
C LEU A 289 20.80 -22.28 10.26
N ALA A 290 21.77 -22.22 11.19
CA ALA A 290 23.19 -22.26 10.84
C ALA A 290 23.58 -23.54 10.07
N VAL A 291 23.09 -24.70 10.51
CA VAL A 291 23.36 -25.99 9.85
C VAL A 291 22.65 -26.08 8.51
N VAL A 292 21.42 -25.58 8.42
CA VAL A 292 20.70 -25.51 7.14
C VAL A 292 21.48 -24.65 6.14
N ALA A 293 21.89 -23.45 6.56
CA ALA A 293 22.68 -22.54 5.73
C ALA A 293 24.01 -23.16 5.31
N GLU A 294 24.76 -23.74 6.24
CA GLU A 294 26.03 -24.42 5.97
C GLU A 294 25.85 -25.59 4.99
N THR A 295 24.81 -26.39 5.16
CA THR A 295 24.54 -27.53 4.27
C THR A 295 24.16 -27.06 2.86
N LEU A 296 23.39 -25.99 2.73
CA LEU A 296 22.92 -25.49 1.44
C LEU A 296 23.97 -24.64 0.70
N PHE A 297 24.83 -23.94 1.42
CA PHE A 297 25.73 -22.91 0.86
C PHE A 297 27.21 -23.19 1.09
N GLY A 298 27.57 -24.21 1.87
CA GLY A 298 28.94 -24.52 2.26
C GLY A 298 29.52 -23.63 3.37
N ASN A 299 28.76 -22.64 3.85
CA ASN A 299 29.13 -21.77 4.96
C ASN A 299 27.88 -21.24 5.71
N SER A 300 28.10 -20.70 6.91
CA SER A 300 27.06 -19.95 7.62
C SER A 300 27.66 -18.69 8.22
N ASP A 301 27.05 -17.55 7.89
CA ASP A 301 27.46 -16.25 8.40
C ASP A 301 26.91 -15.97 9.82
N LYS A 302 26.10 -16.89 10.38
CA LYS A 302 25.49 -16.71 11.71
C LYS A 302 26.55 -16.58 12.80
N THR A 303 26.45 -15.49 13.55
CA THR A 303 27.25 -15.26 14.75
C THR A 303 26.65 -16.04 15.94
N ARG A 304 27.41 -16.19 17.03
CA ARG A 304 26.96 -16.96 18.23
C ARG A 304 26.16 -16.09 19.19
N VAL A 305 25.11 -16.65 19.78
CA VAL A 305 24.42 -16.01 20.92
C VAL A 305 25.31 -16.11 22.16
N LEU A 306 25.78 -14.97 22.67
CA LEU A 306 26.67 -14.91 23.83
C LEU A 306 25.94 -14.30 25.04
N GLY A 307 25.58 -15.12 26.02
CA GLY A 307 24.88 -14.69 27.24
C GLY A 307 25.47 -13.44 27.92
N PRO A 308 26.80 -13.34 28.12
CA PRO A 308 27.42 -12.15 28.69
C PRO A 308 27.19 -10.86 27.89
N VAL A 309 27.04 -10.94 26.56
CA VAL A 309 26.74 -9.78 25.73
C VAL A 309 25.33 -9.26 26.01
N TRP A 310 24.34 -10.16 26.11
CA TRP A 310 22.97 -9.79 26.44
C TRP A 310 22.83 -9.19 27.84
N THR A 311 23.58 -9.72 28.83
CA THR A 311 23.62 -9.13 30.18
C THR A 311 24.19 -7.71 30.16
N ARG A 312 25.27 -7.46 29.42
CA ARG A 312 25.86 -6.12 29.28
C ARG A 312 24.93 -5.15 28.53
N ALA A 313 24.29 -5.61 27.47
CA ALA A 313 23.34 -4.80 26.72
C ALA A 313 22.17 -4.35 27.60
N ALA A 314 21.64 -5.24 28.46
CA ALA A 314 20.60 -4.89 29.44
C ALA A 314 21.05 -3.84 30.47
N GLN A 315 22.35 -3.65 30.65
CA GLN A 315 22.94 -2.64 31.54
C GLN A 315 23.28 -1.33 30.82
N GLY A 316 23.02 -1.21 29.52
CA GLY A 316 23.30 0.01 28.77
C GLY A 316 24.61 0.03 27.98
N ASP A 317 25.34 -1.10 27.87
CA ASP A 317 26.60 -1.18 27.13
C ASP A 317 26.37 -1.01 25.60
N PRO A 318 26.87 0.08 24.97
CA PRO A 318 26.60 0.36 23.55
C PRO A 318 27.21 -0.66 22.58
N ASP A 319 28.40 -1.21 22.89
CA ASP A 319 29.06 -2.18 22.03
C ASP A 319 28.32 -3.53 22.07
N ALA A 320 27.80 -3.89 23.24
CA ALA A 320 26.96 -5.06 23.40
C ALA A 320 25.62 -4.92 22.66
N MET A 321 24.98 -3.75 22.72
CA MET A 321 23.78 -3.48 21.93
C MET A 321 24.04 -3.54 20.43
N LYS A 322 25.14 -2.93 19.97
CA LYS A 322 25.55 -2.97 18.56
C LYS A 322 25.74 -4.41 18.09
N TYR A 323 26.44 -5.23 18.86
CA TYR A 323 26.62 -6.65 18.54
C TYR A 323 25.28 -7.39 18.39
N ILE A 324 24.30 -7.12 19.26
CA ILE A 324 22.98 -7.75 19.19
C ILE A 324 22.25 -7.32 17.92
N VAL A 325 22.29 -6.03 17.56
CA VAL A 325 21.70 -5.53 16.32
C VAL A 325 22.33 -6.21 15.11
N ASP A 326 23.67 -6.23 15.03
CA ASP A 326 24.41 -6.87 13.94
C ASP A 326 24.08 -8.38 13.85
N HIS A 327 23.99 -9.06 15.00
CA HIS A 327 23.60 -10.48 15.09
C HIS A 327 22.19 -10.73 14.54
N CYS A 328 21.21 -9.91 14.93
CA CYS A 328 19.83 -10.04 14.48
C CYS A 328 19.68 -9.75 12.97
N GLN A 329 20.41 -8.77 12.43
CA GLN A 329 20.40 -8.46 11.00
C GLN A 329 20.93 -9.63 10.17
N ILE A 330 22.09 -10.17 10.54
CA ILE A 330 22.68 -11.36 9.89
C ILE A 330 21.71 -12.54 9.93
N ASP A 331 21.00 -12.73 11.04
CA ASP A 331 20.01 -13.81 11.18
C ASP A 331 18.86 -13.70 10.17
N VAL A 332 18.38 -12.48 9.91
CA VAL A 332 17.32 -12.21 8.91
C VAL A 332 17.85 -12.38 7.49
N GLU A 333 19.06 -11.92 7.19
CA GLU A 333 19.69 -12.09 5.87
C GLU A 333 19.91 -13.58 5.53
N VAL A 334 20.40 -14.35 6.52
CA VAL A 334 20.56 -15.81 6.36
C VAL A 334 19.20 -16.48 6.21
N LEU A 335 18.20 -16.06 6.98
CA LEU A 335 16.82 -16.56 6.86
C LEU A 335 16.26 -16.30 5.45
N GLU A 336 16.44 -15.11 4.90
CA GLU A 336 15.99 -14.75 3.55
C GLU A 336 16.67 -15.63 2.48
N ARG A 337 17.99 -15.80 2.58
CA ARG A 337 18.74 -16.69 1.67
C ARG A 337 18.21 -18.13 1.70
N VAL A 338 17.95 -18.66 2.90
CA VAL A 338 17.37 -20.01 3.08
C VAL A 338 15.93 -20.06 2.55
N PHE A 339 15.11 -19.04 2.81
CA PHE A 339 13.76 -18.93 2.27
C PHE A 339 13.77 -19.03 0.75
N ASN A 340 14.62 -18.26 0.08
CA ASN A 340 14.70 -18.24 -1.38
C ASN A 340 15.05 -19.61 -1.99
N HIS A 341 15.79 -20.45 -1.27
CA HIS A 341 16.10 -21.82 -1.71
C HIS A 341 15.00 -22.82 -1.37
N LEU A 342 14.33 -22.65 -0.23
CA LEU A 342 13.29 -23.58 0.24
C LEU A 342 11.88 -23.20 -0.22
N ARG A 343 11.67 -22.04 -0.86
CA ARG A 343 10.36 -21.56 -1.28
C ARG A 343 9.58 -22.53 -2.18
N GLY A 344 10.29 -23.40 -2.91
CA GLY A 344 9.66 -24.47 -3.71
C GLY A 344 8.87 -25.49 -2.90
N PHE A 345 9.15 -25.64 -1.60
CA PHE A 345 8.42 -26.51 -0.68
C PHE A 345 7.25 -25.80 0.03
N ILE A 346 7.09 -24.50 -0.18
CA ILE A 346 6.18 -23.64 0.59
C ILE A 346 5.00 -23.28 -0.28
N ASN A 347 3.78 -23.59 0.20
CA ASN A 347 2.58 -23.11 -0.47
C ASN A 347 2.29 -21.66 -0.03
N LEU A 348 2.67 -20.71 -0.87
CA LEU A 348 2.36 -19.28 -0.69
C LEU A 348 0.97 -18.90 -1.26
N SER A 349 0.14 -19.88 -1.62
CA SER A 349 -1.25 -19.62 -1.98
C SER A 349 -2.16 -19.56 -0.75
N GLU A 350 -3.13 -18.66 -0.77
CA GLU A 350 -4.24 -18.59 0.20
C GLU A 350 -5.05 -19.87 0.26
N LYS A 351 -5.18 -20.54 -0.88
CA LYS A 351 -5.98 -21.74 -1.00
C LYS A 351 -5.05 -22.94 -0.84
N ARG A 352 -5.46 -23.88 0.01
CA ARG A 352 -4.75 -25.16 0.18
C ARG A 352 -4.69 -25.86 -1.18
N ILE A 353 -3.49 -26.10 -1.71
CA ILE A 353 -3.32 -26.85 -2.96
C ILE A 353 -3.86 -28.26 -2.73
N LYS A 354 -4.95 -28.62 -3.41
CA LYS A 354 -5.38 -30.02 -3.52
C LYS A 354 -4.46 -30.71 -4.51
N LEU A 355 -3.48 -31.46 -4.00
CA LEU A 355 -2.72 -32.38 -4.82
C LEU A 355 -3.66 -33.52 -5.22
N PHE A 356 -3.94 -33.66 -6.52
CA PHE A 356 -4.67 -34.80 -7.06
C PHE A 356 -3.93 -36.10 -6.64
N GLY A 357 -4.64 -37.04 -6.00
CA GLY A 357 -4.12 -38.39 -5.74
C GLY A 357 -3.60 -38.70 -4.33
N ARG A 358 -3.80 -37.83 -3.32
CA ARG A 358 -3.60 -38.23 -1.91
C ARG A 358 -4.94 -38.35 -1.20
N SER A 359 -5.27 -39.56 -0.75
CA SER A 359 -6.37 -39.83 0.19
C SER A 359 -6.03 -39.21 1.55
N TYR A 360 -7.03 -38.54 2.14
CA TYR A 360 -6.96 -37.92 3.46
C TYR A 360 -6.68 -38.93 4.57
#